data_AF-A0A1I8PHS1-F1
#
_entry.id   AF-A0A1I8PHS1-F1
#
_cell.length_a   1.000
_cell.length_b   1.000
_cell.length_c   1.000
_cell.angle_alpha   90.00
_cell.angle_beta   90.00
_cell.angle_gamma   90.00
#
_symmetry.space_group_name_H-M   'P 1'
#
loop_
_entity.id
_entity.type
_entity.pdbx_description
1 polymer ?
#
loop_
_entity_poly.entity_id
_entity_poly.type
_entity_poly.pdbx_seq_one_letter_code
_entity_poly.pdbx_strand_id
1 'polypeptide(L)'
;MAKGDCYRPCSLEYNPVCANHDDYLLTYPNECAMEAAACTLKKSIVKVYDGQCKQSNGTATEDVPVAAIADAPAILTADASAIPVADASALATADTTATATPVDSKFDGDCYRPCPWKYTPVCALHDDYLMTYPNQCAMEAAACTLEKEIVKVYDGECKR
;
A
#
# COMPACT_ATOMS: atom_id res chain seq x y z
N MET A 1 9.78 21.04 -38.98
CA MET A 1 9.84 20.88 -37.51
C MET A 1 11.08 20.06 -37.22
N ALA A 2 12.11 20.66 -36.61
CA ALA A 2 13.40 20.02 -36.39
C ALA A 2 13.28 18.91 -35.33
N LYS A 3 13.86 17.76 -35.66
CA LYS A 3 13.85 16.52 -34.88
C LYS A 3 15.02 16.57 -33.91
N GLY A 4 14.79 16.86 -32.63
CA GLY A 4 15.79 16.54 -31.59
C GLY A 4 15.85 17.42 -30.35
N ASP A 5 15.48 18.70 -30.41
CA ASP A 5 15.76 19.61 -29.30
C ASP A 5 14.50 19.90 -28.47
N CYS A 6 14.34 19.13 -27.39
CA CYS A 6 13.34 19.39 -26.36
C CYS A 6 13.78 20.46 -25.34
N TYR A 7 15.01 20.97 -25.50
CA TYR A 7 15.53 22.02 -24.64
C TYR A 7 14.88 23.35 -25.01
N ARG A 8 13.87 23.73 -24.21
CA ARG A 8 13.24 25.03 -24.25
C ARG A 8 13.43 25.69 -22.88
N PRO A 9 14.16 26.82 -22.77
CA PRO A 9 14.26 27.54 -21.50
C PRO A 9 12.88 28.08 -21.12
N CYS A 10 12.41 27.73 -19.93
CA CYS A 10 11.15 28.21 -19.36
C CYS A 10 11.40 29.33 -18.36
N SER A 11 10.45 30.26 -18.24
CA SER A 11 10.45 31.22 -17.14
C SER A 11 10.26 30.50 -15.80
N LEU A 12 10.76 31.10 -14.72
CA LEU A 12 10.55 30.62 -13.34
C LEU A 12 9.21 31.09 -12.77
N GLU A 13 8.31 31.59 -13.62
CA GLU A 13 6.98 32.02 -13.20
C GLU A 13 6.11 30.80 -12.85
N TYR A 14 5.42 30.89 -11.72
CA TYR A 14 4.56 29.84 -11.22
C TYR A 14 3.10 30.10 -11.64
N ASN A 15 2.70 29.47 -12.74
CA ASN A 15 1.34 29.47 -13.28
C ASN A 15 0.91 28.01 -13.46
N PRO A 16 0.52 27.32 -12.39
CA PRO A 16 0.38 25.88 -12.42
C PRO A 16 -0.68 25.44 -13.42
N VAL A 17 -0.43 24.32 -14.09
CA VAL A 17 -1.40 23.69 -14.98
C VAL A 17 -1.58 22.23 -14.60
N CYS A 18 -2.82 21.77 -14.60
CA CYS A 18 -3.14 20.38 -14.40
C CYS A 18 -3.23 19.69 -15.75
N ALA A 19 -2.39 18.68 -15.96
CA ALA A 19 -2.36 17.94 -17.21
C ALA A 19 -2.49 16.43 -16.97
N ASN A 20 -3.12 15.74 -17.91
CA ASN A 20 -3.19 14.29 -17.91
C ASN A 20 -1.86 13.73 -18.44
N HIS A 21 -1.27 12.86 -17.64
CA HIS A 21 -0.01 12.20 -17.91
C HIS A 21 -0.24 10.68 -17.80
N ASP A 22 -0.52 10.05 -18.95
CA ASP A 22 -0.98 8.67 -19.04
C ASP A 22 -2.26 8.46 -18.18
N ASP A 23 -2.17 7.67 -17.11
CA ASP A 23 -3.32 7.25 -16.29
C ASP A 23 -3.62 8.18 -15.09
N TYR A 24 -2.84 9.25 -14.88
CA TYR A 24 -3.02 10.15 -13.75
C TYR A 24 -2.93 11.64 -14.13
N LEU A 25 -3.36 12.50 -13.21
CA LEU A 25 -3.27 13.95 -13.34
C LEU A 25 -2.02 14.45 -12.61
N LEU A 26 -1.15 15.19 -13.32
CA LEU A 26 0.06 15.77 -12.77
C LEU A 26 0.04 17.29 -12.92
N THR A 27 0.42 17.98 -11.84
CA THR A 27 0.56 19.44 -11.83
C THR A 27 1.93 19.83 -12.35
N TYR A 28 1.98 20.66 -13.38
CA TYR A 28 3.20 21.29 -13.88
C TYR A 28 3.29 22.73 -13.36
N PRO A 29 4.49 23.25 -13.08
CA PRO A 29 4.66 24.60 -12.52
C PRO A 29 4.27 25.71 -13.49
N ASN A 30 4.36 25.45 -14.80
CA ASN A 30 3.82 26.28 -15.87
C ASN A 30 3.63 25.46 -17.16
N GLU A 31 2.92 26.04 -18.13
CA GLU A 31 2.64 25.43 -19.43
C GLU A 31 3.92 25.10 -20.21
N CYS A 32 4.96 25.94 -20.12
CA CYS A 32 6.25 25.67 -20.75
C CYS A 32 6.91 24.40 -20.21
N ALA A 33 6.89 24.20 -18.89
CA ALA A 33 7.41 22.99 -18.25
C ALA A 33 6.62 21.74 -18.65
N MET A 34 5.30 21.86 -18.81
CA MET A 34 4.44 20.77 -19.31
C MET A 34 4.82 20.38 -20.75
N GLU A 35 5.00 21.33 -21.66
CA GLU A 35 5.41 21.07 -23.06
C GLU A 35 6.82 20.47 -23.14
N ALA A 36 7.75 20.98 -22.34
CA ALA A 36 9.11 20.45 -22.26
C ALA A 36 9.11 19.01 -21.74
N ALA A 37 8.29 18.70 -20.74
CA ALA A 37 8.10 17.34 -20.25
C ALA A 37 7.51 16.42 -21.34
N ALA A 38 6.51 16.90 -22.09
CA ALA A 38 5.89 16.12 -23.17
C ALA A 38 6.91 15.74 -24.25
N CYS A 39 7.76 16.71 -24.63
CA CYS A 39 8.82 16.49 -25.60
C CYS A 39 9.89 15.53 -25.08
N THR A 40 10.42 15.77 -23.88
CA THR A 40 11.51 14.96 -23.29
C THR A 40 11.09 13.52 -23.03
N LEU A 41 9.87 13.32 -22.51
CA LEU A 41 9.30 12.00 -22.24
C LEU A 41 8.77 11.31 -23.51
N LYS A 42 8.62 12.05 -24.62
CA LYS A 42 7.96 11.61 -25.85
C LYS A 42 6.55 11.05 -25.58
N LYS A 43 5.85 11.69 -24.63
CA LYS A 43 4.49 11.34 -24.20
C LYS A 43 3.52 12.45 -24.57
N SER A 44 2.27 12.06 -24.79
CA SER A 44 1.18 13.01 -25.03
C SER A 44 0.65 13.52 -23.69
N ILE A 45 1.20 14.63 -23.22
CA ILE A 45 0.72 15.31 -22.02
C ILE A 45 -0.30 16.37 -22.45
N VAL A 46 -1.54 16.22 -21.98
CA VAL A 46 -2.65 17.10 -22.40
C VAL A 46 -3.09 17.95 -21.21
N LYS A 47 -3.06 19.29 -21.37
CA LYS A 47 -3.60 20.22 -20.38
C LYS A 47 -5.09 19.97 -20.20
N VAL A 48 -5.51 19.75 -18.96
CA VAL A 48 -6.92 19.57 -18.59
C VAL A 48 -7.52 20.90 -18.13
N TYR A 49 -6.86 21.60 -17.22
CA TYR A 49 -7.28 22.93 -16.75
C TYR A 49 -6.09 23.70 -16.16
N ASP A 50 -6.23 25.03 -16.11
CA ASP A 50 -5.27 25.90 -15.42
C ASP A 50 -5.49 25.85 -13.90
N GLY A 51 -4.40 25.79 -13.16
CA GLY A 51 -4.37 25.54 -11.72
C GLY A 51 -3.69 24.22 -11.36
N GLN A 52 -3.49 23.99 -10.07
CA GLN A 52 -2.96 22.72 -9.57
C GLN A 52 -4.01 21.62 -9.72
N CYS A 53 -3.58 20.39 -10.01
CA CYS A 53 -4.46 19.24 -9.96
C CYS A 53 -5.06 19.07 -8.57
N LYS A 54 -6.38 18.91 -8.51
CA LYS A 54 -7.11 18.51 -7.30
C LYS A 54 -6.72 17.08 -6.96
N GLN A 55 -5.61 16.88 -6.28
CA GLN A 55 -5.25 15.56 -5.76
C GLN A 55 -6.26 15.17 -4.68
N SER A 56 -6.85 13.99 -4.78
CA SER A 56 -7.14 13.21 -3.58
C SER A 56 -5.81 12.65 -3.08
N ASN A 57 -5.05 13.54 -2.42
CA ASN A 57 -3.87 13.31 -1.59
C ASN A 57 -2.83 12.29 -2.09
N GLY A 58 -1.83 12.77 -2.83
CA GLY A 58 -0.62 12.03 -3.17
C GLY A 58 0.59 12.93 -3.02
N THR A 59 0.78 13.44 -1.80
CA THR A 59 1.78 14.45 -1.48
C THR A 59 3.18 13.84 -1.54
N ALA A 60 3.95 14.29 -2.53
CA ALA A 60 5.39 14.40 -2.37
C ALA A 60 5.66 15.46 -1.30
N THR A 61 6.13 15.07 -0.11
CA THR A 61 6.88 15.95 0.79
C THR A 61 7.81 15.12 1.66
N GLU A 62 9.11 15.38 1.53
CA GLU A 62 10.05 15.26 2.63
C GLU A 62 9.63 16.21 3.78
N ASP A 63 9.97 15.81 5.00
CA ASP A 63 9.91 16.53 6.29
C ASP A 63 8.56 16.73 7.04
N VAL A 64 8.58 16.32 8.31
CA VAL A 64 7.51 16.27 9.35
C VAL A 64 7.69 17.46 10.30
N PRO A 65 6.63 18.10 10.87
CA PRO A 65 6.17 17.75 12.25
C PRO A 65 4.67 17.96 12.61
N VAL A 66 4.14 16.93 13.28
CA VAL A 66 3.44 16.87 14.59
C VAL A 66 2.13 17.64 14.89
N ALA A 67 1.18 16.85 15.40
CA ALA A 67 0.09 17.12 16.39
C ALA A 67 -1.32 17.50 15.90
N ALA A 68 -2.24 16.53 15.99
CA ALA A 68 -3.46 16.66 16.81
C ALA A 68 -4.08 15.27 17.08
N ILE A 69 -4.21 14.99 18.38
CA ILE A 69 -4.81 13.85 19.07
C ILE A 69 -6.35 13.90 19.08
N ALA A 70 -7.02 12.74 19.19
CA ALA A 70 -8.11 12.50 20.15
C ALA A 70 -8.54 11.01 20.18
N ASP A 71 -8.09 10.31 21.22
CA ASP A 71 -8.77 9.29 22.02
C ASP A 71 -10.30 9.52 22.16
N ALA A 72 -11.23 8.57 22.37
CA ALA A 72 -11.24 7.11 22.52
C ALA A 72 -12.74 6.63 22.48
N PRO A 73 -13.24 5.61 23.24
CA PRO A 73 -13.85 4.39 22.70
C PRO A 73 -15.32 4.13 23.12
N ALA A 74 -15.98 3.11 22.56
CA ALA A 74 -16.96 2.29 23.29
C ALA A 74 -17.35 1.02 22.52
N ILE A 75 -17.08 -0.12 23.16
CA ILE A 75 -17.57 -1.47 22.86
C ILE A 75 -18.94 -1.63 23.53
N LEU A 76 -19.88 -2.34 22.91
CA LEU A 76 -20.94 -3.04 23.66
C LEU A 76 -21.36 -4.36 22.99
N THR A 77 -20.85 -5.44 23.59
CA THR A 77 -21.48 -6.74 23.92
C THR A 77 -22.75 -7.14 23.16
N ALA A 78 -22.76 -8.25 22.41
CA ALA A 78 -22.95 -9.63 22.86
C ALA A 78 -24.41 -10.02 23.10
N ASP A 79 -24.91 -10.95 22.29
CA ASP A 79 -25.69 -12.08 22.75
C ASP A 79 -25.69 -13.20 21.69
N ALA A 80 -25.23 -14.36 22.16
CA ALA A 80 -25.34 -15.63 21.49
C ALA A 80 -26.80 -16.12 21.58
N SER A 81 -27.26 -16.85 20.58
CA SER A 81 -28.03 -18.11 20.70
C SER A 81 -28.87 -18.38 19.45
N ALA A 82 -28.44 -19.34 18.62
CA ALA A 82 -29.29 -20.38 18.04
C ALA A 82 -28.48 -21.26 17.08
N ILE A 83 -28.13 -22.46 17.56
CA ILE A 83 -27.72 -23.60 16.73
C ILE A 83 -28.98 -24.44 16.52
N PRO A 84 -29.28 -24.86 15.28
CA PRO A 84 -29.91 -26.15 15.07
C PRO A 84 -29.02 -27.03 14.18
N VAL A 85 -28.56 -28.15 14.77
CA VAL A 85 -27.98 -29.30 14.09
C VAL A 85 -29.07 -30.37 13.89
N ALA A 86 -29.22 -30.86 12.66
CA ALA A 86 -29.82 -32.13 12.22
C ALA A 86 -29.99 -32.05 10.69
N ASP A 87 -29.69 -33.02 9.83
CA ASP A 87 -29.26 -34.42 9.97
C ASP A 87 -28.88 -34.95 8.56
N ALA A 88 -28.17 -36.09 8.52
CA ALA A 88 -28.05 -37.07 7.42
C ALA A 88 -27.09 -36.85 6.23
N SER A 89 -25.85 -37.35 6.43
CA SER A 89 -25.27 -38.55 5.76
C SER A 89 -25.16 -38.64 4.23
N ALA A 90 -23.92 -38.59 3.72
CA ALA A 90 -23.35 -39.61 2.82
C ALA A 90 -21.80 -39.56 2.81
N LEU A 91 -21.17 -40.73 2.99
CA LEU A 91 -19.72 -40.97 3.14
C LEU A 91 -18.94 -41.05 1.81
N ALA A 92 -17.66 -40.67 1.85
CA ALA A 92 -16.46 -41.35 1.30
C ALA A 92 -15.32 -40.31 1.21
N THR A 93 -14.05 -40.47 1.58
CA THR A 93 -13.18 -41.56 2.04
C THR A 93 -11.94 -40.89 2.67
N ALA A 94 -11.24 -41.60 3.55
CA ALA A 94 -10.07 -41.15 4.30
C ALA A 94 -8.91 -40.58 3.47
N ASP A 95 -8.23 -39.55 3.99
CA ASP A 95 -6.79 -39.61 4.25
C ASP A 95 -6.41 -38.62 5.36
N THR A 96 -5.51 -39.06 6.24
CA THR A 96 -5.02 -38.32 7.40
C THR A 96 -3.74 -37.61 7.00
N THR A 97 -3.68 -36.28 7.02
CA THR A 97 -2.61 -35.46 7.63
C THR A 97 -2.75 -33.99 7.25
N ALA A 98 -2.41 -33.13 8.21
CA ALA A 98 -2.27 -31.68 8.12
C ALA A 98 -3.58 -30.89 7.88
N THR A 99 -4.06 -30.29 8.98
CA THR A 99 -4.97 -29.15 8.98
C THR A 99 -4.29 -27.94 8.31
N ALA A 100 -4.11 -28.00 7.00
CA ALA A 100 -3.98 -26.80 6.18
C ALA A 100 -5.40 -26.31 5.96
N THR A 101 -5.82 -25.34 6.77
CA THR A 101 -7.01 -24.55 6.47
C THR A 101 -6.85 -24.00 5.05
N PRO A 102 -7.79 -24.25 4.12
CA PRO A 102 -7.82 -23.48 2.88
C PRO A 102 -8.09 -22.04 3.30
N VAL A 103 -7.07 -21.18 3.22
CA VAL A 103 -7.26 -19.73 3.26
C VAL A 103 -7.84 -19.30 1.91
N ASP A 104 -9.05 -19.80 1.62
CA ASP A 104 -9.97 -19.16 0.70
C ASP A 104 -10.35 -17.82 1.33
N SER A 105 -9.50 -16.82 1.13
CA SER A 105 -9.78 -15.44 1.48
C SER A 105 -9.30 -14.59 0.33
N LYS A 106 -10.17 -14.53 -0.68
CA LYS A 106 -10.41 -13.40 -1.57
C LYS A 106 -9.80 -12.12 -1.00
N PHE A 107 -8.55 -11.84 -1.38
CA PHE A 107 -7.82 -10.68 -0.87
C PHE A 107 -8.11 -9.52 -1.81
N ASP A 108 -8.96 -8.60 -1.36
CA ASP A 108 -9.15 -7.29 -1.98
C ASP A 108 -7.87 -6.47 -1.76
N GLY A 109 -6.81 -6.84 -2.47
CA GLY A 109 -5.75 -6.03 -3.08
C GLY A 109 -4.87 -5.07 -2.27
N ASP A 110 -5.20 -4.68 -1.03
CA ASP A 110 -4.49 -3.58 -0.36
C ASP A 110 -3.67 -4.04 0.84
N CYS A 111 -2.46 -4.55 0.57
CA CYS A 111 -1.44 -4.82 1.57
C CYS A 111 -0.66 -3.57 2.00
N TYR A 112 -0.93 -2.42 1.38
CA TYR A 112 -0.19 -1.20 1.63
C TYR A 112 -0.60 -0.59 2.98
N ARG A 113 0.14 -0.97 4.03
CA ARG A 113 0.03 -0.37 5.36
C ARG A 113 1.35 0.33 5.69
N PRO A 114 1.39 1.68 5.76
CA PRO A 114 2.61 2.38 6.13
C PRO A 114 2.99 2.04 7.56
N CYS A 115 4.18 1.45 7.73
CA CYS A 115 4.70 1.11 9.04
C CYS A 115 5.51 2.27 9.63
N PRO A 116 5.41 2.52 10.95
CA PRO A 116 6.25 3.52 11.61
C PRO A 116 7.72 3.09 11.57
N TRP A 117 8.63 4.06 11.54
CA TRP A 117 10.08 3.85 11.68
C TRP A 117 10.50 3.58 13.13
N LYS A 118 9.78 2.68 13.81
CA LYS A 118 10.12 2.24 15.16
C LYS A 118 10.78 0.87 15.08
N TYR A 119 11.99 0.76 15.61
CA TYR A 119 12.71 -0.51 15.69
C TYR A 119 12.36 -1.22 17.01
N THR A 120 11.50 -2.23 16.90
CA THR A 120 11.09 -3.14 17.98
C THR A 120 11.08 -4.54 17.38
N PRO A 121 12.26 -5.17 17.23
CA PRO A 121 12.41 -6.33 16.38
C PRO A 121 11.57 -7.50 16.86
N VAL A 122 11.10 -8.32 15.92
CA VAL A 122 10.40 -9.57 16.22
C VAL A 122 11.04 -10.69 15.41
N CYS A 123 11.22 -11.84 16.05
CA CYS A 123 11.67 -13.05 15.39
C CYS A 123 10.44 -13.86 14.99
N ALA A 124 10.27 -14.08 13.69
CA ALA A 124 9.14 -14.81 13.15
C ALA A 124 9.58 -15.96 12.24
N LEU A 125 8.78 -17.02 12.21
CA LEU A 125 8.94 -18.15 11.30
C LEU A 125 8.32 -17.76 9.95
N HIS A 126 9.14 -17.82 8.90
CA HIS A 126 8.74 -17.58 7.53
C HIS A 126 9.04 -18.83 6.71
N ASP A 127 8.00 -19.58 6.32
CA ASP A 127 8.11 -20.93 5.76
C ASP A 127 8.87 -21.90 6.69
N ASP A 128 10.19 -22.06 6.51
CA ASP A 128 11.04 -23.04 7.20
C ASP A 128 12.22 -22.40 7.96
N TYR A 129 12.30 -21.08 8.01
CA TYR A 129 13.41 -20.37 8.65
C TYR A 129 12.95 -19.19 9.51
N LEU A 130 13.80 -18.81 10.45
CA LEU A 130 13.56 -17.67 11.33
C LEU A 130 14.09 -16.39 10.67
N MET A 131 13.23 -15.37 10.56
CA MET A 131 13.58 -14.05 10.05
C MET A 131 13.28 -12.97 11.10
N THR A 132 14.23 -12.05 11.27
CA THR A 132 14.05 -10.86 12.10
C THR A 132 13.34 -9.78 11.29
N TYR A 133 12.17 -9.34 11.76
CA TYR A 133 11.47 -8.17 11.24
C TYR A 133 11.74 -6.96 12.13
N PRO A 134 11.88 -5.74 11.56
CA PRO A 134 12.21 -4.54 12.34
C PRO A 134 11.11 -4.14 13.33
N ASN A 135 9.87 -4.52 13.05
CA ASN A 135 8.73 -4.43 13.95
C ASN A 135 7.59 -5.37 13.50
N GLN A 136 6.59 -5.51 14.37
CA GLN A 136 5.38 -6.31 14.10
C GLN A 136 4.65 -5.86 12.83
N CYS A 137 4.54 -4.55 12.59
CA CYS A 137 3.87 -4.03 11.39
C CYS A 137 4.55 -4.51 10.11
N ALA A 138 5.90 -4.48 10.06
CA ALA A 138 6.66 -4.95 8.93
C ALA A 138 6.51 -6.47 8.71
N MET A 139 6.38 -7.25 9.79
CA MET A 139 6.12 -8.69 9.72
C MET A 139 4.73 -8.97 9.12
N GLU A 140 3.69 -8.29 9.58
CA GLU A 140 2.31 -8.45 9.08
C GLU A 140 2.17 -7.97 7.63
N ALA A 141 2.79 -6.83 7.32
CA ALA A 141 2.85 -6.32 5.94
C ALA A 141 3.57 -7.31 5.02
N ALA A 142 4.69 -7.89 5.47
CA ALA A 142 5.36 -8.95 4.73
C ALA A 142 4.44 -10.16 4.51
N ALA A 143 3.71 -10.62 5.53
CA ALA A 143 2.80 -11.76 5.44
C ALA A 143 1.72 -11.52 4.38
N CYS A 144 1.16 -10.31 4.39
CA CYS A 144 0.19 -9.87 3.40
C CYS A 144 0.78 -9.82 1.98
N THR A 145 1.90 -9.11 1.80
CA THR A 145 2.51 -8.91 0.48
C THR A 145 3.07 -10.19 -0.14
N LEU A 146 3.49 -11.14 0.68
CA LEU A 146 4.04 -12.42 0.26
C LEU A 146 2.98 -13.50 0.14
N GLU A 147 1.75 -13.23 0.58
CA GLU A 147 0.65 -14.21 0.67
C GLU A 147 1.10 -15.49 1.41
N LYS A 148 1.92 -15.31 2.44
CA LYS A 148 2.55 -16.37 3.21
C LYS A 148 2.21 -16.25 4.69
N GLU A 149 2.16 -17.40 5.35
CA GLU A 149 2.04 -17.44 6.80
C GLU A 149 3.38 -17.06 7.44
N ILE A 150 3.37 -15.97 8.21
CA ILE A 150 4.51 -15.54 9.01
C ILE A 150 4.08 -15.54 10.47
N VAL A 151 4.64 -16.45 11.27
CA VAL A 151 4.25 -16.65 12.67
C VAL A 151 5.28 -16.04 13.59
N LYS A 152 4.89 -15.05 14.40
CA LYS A 152 5.79 -14.49 15.43
C LYS A 152 6.16 -15.58 16.45
N VAL A 153 7.46 -15.83 16.62
CA VAL A 153 7.98 -16.77 17.61
C VAL A 153 8.26 -16.06 18.93
N TYR A 154 9.01 -14.95 18.89
CA TYR A 154 9.28 -14.12 20.08
C TYR A 154 9.64 -12.69 19.71
N ASP A 155 9.50 -11.79 20.68
CA ASP A 155 9.94 -10.40 20.56
C ASP A 155 11.47 -10.30 20.75
N GLY A 156 12.15 -9.60 19.85
CA GLY A 156 13.59 -9.52 19.74
C GLY A 156 14.12 -9.98 18.38
N GLU A 157 15.42 -9.81 18.17
CA GLU A 157 16.09 -10.34 16.97
C GLU A 157 16.25 -11.86 17.05
N CYS A 158 16.17 -12.55 15.91
CA CYS A 158 16.42 -13.97 15.84
C CYS A 158 17.85 -14.30 16.25
N LYS A 159 17.99 -15.18 17.25
CA LYS A 159 19.27 -15.79 17.64
C LYS A 159 19.67 -16.82 16.58
N ARG A 160 20.92 -16.76 16.14
CA ARG A 160 21.52 -17.78 15.27
C ARG A 160 21.86 -19.06 16.02
#